data_AF-A0A957I789-F1
#
_entry.id   AF-A0A957I789-F1
#
_cell.length_a   1.000
_cell.length_b   1.000
_cell.length_c   1.000
_cell.angle_alpha   90.00
_cell.angle_beta   90.00
_cell.angle_gamma   90.00
#
_symmetry.space_group_name_H-M   'P 1'
#
loop_
_entity.id
_entity.type
_entity.pdbx_description
1 polymer ?
#
loop_
_entity_poly.entity_id
_entity_poly.type
_entity_poly.pdbx_seq_one_letter_code
_entity_poly.pdbx_strand_id
1 'polypeptide(L)'
;MRIGVFSSFRRIAVLLLLFGLLLGATVSTTYAAPQEAPAESYGVYHTVRYGETLSVIALNYGVTVYDILAANPHIVNPNLIYYGTVIFIPHHYTPSPHPPPPPPQRYCRYYHTVRYGDNLINLGLWYGLSPYTIAEANHIYNLNYIYAGQTLCIP
;
A
#
# COMPACT_ATOMS: atom_id res chain seq x y z
N MET A 1 -76.98 -32.75 51.50
CA MET A 1 -76.80 -31.85 50.32
C MET A 1 -75.55 -32.34 49.58
N ARG A 2 -75.71 -32.63 48.28
CA ARG A 2 -74.80 -33.27 47.27
C ARG A 2 -73.29 -33.06 47.51
N ILE A 3 -72.39 -34.05 47.34
CA ILE A 3 -71.77 -34.62 46.10
C ILE A 3 -70.91 -35.84 46.61
N GLY A 4 -70.89 -37.08 46.10
CA GLY A 4 -70.67 -37.61 44.73
C GLY A 4 -69.21 -38.09 44.55
N VAL A 5 -68.77 -39.22 45.13
CA VAL A 5 -68.59 -40.57 44.51
C VAL A 5 -67.48 -40.68 43.45
N PHE A 6 -66.41 -41.39 43.85
CA PHE A 6 -65.58 -42.39 43.17
C PHE A 6 -65.01 -42.23 41.73
N SER A 7 -63.79 -42.79 41.63
CA SER A 7 -63.17 -43.43 40.46
C SER A 7 -62.50 -42.48 39.48
N SER A 8 -61.41 -42.80 38.81
CA SER A 8 -60.47 -43.90 38.81
C SER A 8 -59.46 -43.54 37.73
N PHE A 9 -58.21 -43.96 37.91
CA PHE A 9 -57.36 -44.40 36.79
C PHE A 9 -57.38 -43.52 35.53
N ARG A 10 -56.64 -42.43 35.55
CA ARG A 10 -55.89 -42.05 34.35
C ARG A 10 -54.42 -41.89 34.69
N ARG A 11 -53.72 -43.01 34.50
CA ARG A 11 -52.40 -43.08 33.87
C ARG A 11 -51.31 -42.49 34.78
N ILE A 12 -50.67 -43.28 35.64
CA ILE A 12 -49.63 -44.24 35.21
C ILE A 12 -49.20 -43.95 33.78
N ALA A 13 -48.39 -42.91 33.63
CA ALA A 13 -47.31 -42.93 32.68
C ALA A 13 -46.18 -42.08 33.24
N VAL A 14 -45.19 -42.77 33.82
CA VAL A 14 -43.79 -42.51 33.47
C VAL A 14 -43.33 -41.08 33.83
N LEU A 15 -42.81 -40.80 35.02
CA LEU A 15 -41.57 -41.37 35.55
C LEU A 15 -40.38 -41.32 34.57
N LEU A 16 -40.34 -40.35 33.64
CA LEU A 16 -39.11 -39.94 32.95
C LEU A 16 -39.29 -38.50 32.47
N LEU A 17 -38.73 -37.54 33.19
CA LEU A 17 -38.17 -36.27 32.67
C LEU A 17 -37.62 -35.44 33.85
N LEU A 18 -36.92 -36.11 34.78
CA LEU A 18 -36.12 -35.48 35.85
C LEU A 18 -34.63 -35.42 35.50
N PHE A 19 -34.29 -35.47 34.21
CA PHE A 19 -32.91 -35.36 33.75
C PHE A 19 -32.90 -34.75 32.35
N GLY A 20 -32.91 -33.43 32.27
CA GLY A 20 -32.90 -32.75 31.01
C GLY A 20 -33.02 -31.26 31.20
N LEU A 21 -31.90 -30.60 31.54
CA LEU A 21 -31.27 -29.59 30.70
C LEU A 21 -30.20 -28.84 31.51
N LEU A 22 -29.08 -29.51 31.83
CA LEU A 22 -27.83 -28.79 32.14
C LEU A 22 -26.90 -28.90 30.92
N LEU A 23 -27.42 -28.45 29.77
CA LEU A 23 -26.61 -28.28 28.56
C LEU A 23 -25.89 -26.95 28.69
N GLY A 24 -24.56 -27.04 28.66
CA GLY A 24 -23.64 -25.96 28.98
C GLY A 24 -24.00 -24.64 28.30
N ALA A 25 -24.12 -23.60 29.12
CA ALA A 25 -24.05 -22.23 28.63
C ALA A 25 -22.61 -21.98 28.19
N THR A 26 -22.30 -22.30 26.93
CA THR A 26 -21.08 -21.80 26.30
C THR A 26 -21.29 -20.31 26.12
N VAL A 27 -20.59 -19.51 26.92
CA VAL A 27 -20.46 -18.08 26.67
C VAL A 27 -19.76 -17.95 25.33
N SER A 28 -20.49 -17.62 24.27
CA SER A 28 -19.89 -17.26 22.99
C SER A 28 -19.19 -15.92 23.20
N THR A 29 -17.88 -15.96 23.48
CA THR A 29 -17.05 -14.77 23.39
C THR A 29 -16.94 -14.39 21.92
N THR A 30 -17.81 -13.50 21.46
CA THR A 30 -17.60 -12.81 20.19
C THR A 30 -16.33 -12.00 20.34
N TYR A 31 -15.24 -12.44 19.71
CA TYR A 31 -14.04 -11.64 19.57
C TYR A 31 -14.39 -10.48 18.63
N ALA A 32 -14.77 -9.33 19.21
CA ALA A 32 -14.91 -8.11 18.44
C ALA A 32 -13.52 -7.77 17.90
N ALA A 33 -13.40 -7.72 16.57
CA ALA A 33 -12.20 -7.19 15.93
C ALA A 33 -11.92 -5.79 16.52
N PRO A 34 -10.64 -5.40 16.71
CA PRO A 34 -10.32 -4.05 17.13
C PRO A 34 -11.04 -3.07 16.21
N GLN A 35 -11.94 -2.25 16.76
CA GLN A 35 -12.54 -1.18 16.01
C GLN A 35 -11.43 -0.17 15.72
N GLU A 36 -10.96 -0.19 14.47
CA GLU A 36 -9.93 0.70 13.97
C GLU A 36 -10.41 2.14 14.21
N ALA A 37 -9.68 2.87 15.04
CA ALA A 37 -10.02 4.26 15.35
C ALA A 37 -10.14 5.04 14.03
N PRO A 38 -11.10 5.98 13.90
CA PRO A 38 -11.21 6.78 12.69
C PRO A 38 -9.86 7.46 12.44
N ALA A 39 -9.29 7.21 11.26
CA ALA A 39 -8.04 7.84 10.88
C ALA A 39 -8.23 9.36 10.91
N GLU A 40 -7.63 10.04 11.89
CA GLU A 40 -7.63 11.49 11.93
C GLU A 40 -6.89 11.99 10.68
N SER A 41 -7.63 12.57 9.74
CA SER A 41 -7.08 13.15 8.51
C SER A 41 -6.39 14.46 8.84
N TYR A 42 -5.12 14.41 9.21
CA TYR A 42 -4.25 15.58 9.21
C TYR A 42 -3.77 15.87 7.77
N GLY A 43 -3.34 17.09 7.47
CA GLY A 43 -2.98 17.48 6.11
C GLY A 43 -2.31 18.84 6.06
N VAL A 44 -2.03 19.32 4.85
CA VAL A 44 -1.37 20.62 4.62
C VAL A 44 -2.13 21.46 3.61
N TYR A 45 -2.07 22.78 3.75
CA TYR A 45 -2.57 23.68 2.71
C TYR A 45 -1.48 23.94 1.67
N HIS A 46 -1.82 23.77 0.41
CA HIS A 46 -0.96 24.03 -0.73
C HIS A 46 -1.55 25.16 -1.57
N THR A 47 -0.73 26.17 -1.88
CA THR A 47 -1.10 27.24 -2.82
C THR A 47 -0.64 26.86 -4.22
N VAL A 48 -1.59 26.64 -5.12
CA VAL A 48 -1.35 26.24 -6.52
C VAL A 48 -0.47 27.27 -7.22
N ARG A 49 0.63 26.80 -7.81
CA ARG A 49 1.60 27.59 -8.56
C ARG A 49 1.31 27.57 -10.05
N TYR A 50 1.93 28.49 -10.78
CA TYR A 50 1.75 28.60 -12.23
C TYR A 50 2.16 27.30 -12.93
N GLY A 51 1.25 26.73 -13.73
CA GLY A 51 1.49 25.51 -14.51
C GLY A 51 1.31 24.19 -13.76
N GLU A 52 0.94 24.21 -12.47
CA GLU A 52 0.63 22.97 -11.74
C GLU A 52 -0.73 22.39 -12.16
N THR A 53 -0.84 21.07 -12.07
CA THR A 53 -2.09 20.32 -12.22
C THR A 53 -2.33 19.50 -10.96
N LEU A 54 -3.57 19.10 -10.69
CA LEU A 54 -3.87 18.22 -9.55
C LEU A 54 -3.05 16.93 -9.57
N SER A 55 -2.74 16.39 -10.76
CA SER A 55 -1.92 15.19 -10.91
C SER A 55 -0.47 15.38 -10.44
N VAL A 56 0.14 16.52 -10.80
CA VAL A 56 1.52 16.84 -10.36
C VAL A 56 1.55 17.12 -8.86
N ILE A 57 0.55 17.83 -8.34
CA ILE A 57 0.44 18.11 -6.90
C ILE A 57 0.27 16.79 -6.13
N ALA A 58 -0.68 15.94 -6.53
CA ALA A 58 -0.90 14.62 -5.95
C ALA A 58 0.39 13.79 -5.89
N LEU A 59 1.14 13.75 -6.99
CA LEU A 59 2.43 13.05 -7.06
C LEU A 59 3.45 13.61 -6.06
N ASN A 60 3.58 14.93 -5.97
CA ASN A 60 4.53 15.58 -5.07
C ASN A 60 4.23 15.33 -3.59
N TYR A 61 2.95 15.17 -3.24
CA TYR A 61 2.51 14.94 -1.86
C TYR A 61 2.29 13.45 -1.53
N GLY A 62 2.43 12.54 -2.51
CA GLY A 62 2.23 11.11 -2.30
C GLY A 62 0.78 10.72 -2.02
N VAL A 63 -0.18 11.47 -2.57
CA VAL A 63 -1.63 11.23 -2.42
C VAL A 63 -2.26 10.99 -3.79
N THR A 64 -3.53 10.60 -3.85
CA THR A 64 -4.24 10.53 -5.13
C THR A 64 -4.96 11.85 -5.46
N VAL A 65 -5.24 12.08 -6.75
CA VAL A 65 -6.10 13.19 -7.18
C VAL A 65 -7.50 13.06 -6.57
N TYR A 66 -7.98 11.83 -6.40
CA TYR A 66 -9.27 11.54 -5.77
C TYR A 66 -9.28 12.03 -4.31
N ASP A 67 -8.23 11.76 -3.54
CA ASP A 67 -8.13 12.21 -2.14
C ASP A 67 -8.15 13.73 -2.05
N ILE A 68 -7.42 14.41 -2.94
CA ILE A 68 -7.43 15.89 -3.02
C ILE A 68 -8.85 16.39 -3.33
N LEU A 69 -9.55 15.81 -4.31
CA LEU A 69 -10.90 16.25 -4.66
C LEU A 69 -11.91 15.99 -3.55
N ALA A 70 -11.82 14.84 -2.88
CA ALA A 70 -12.68 14.50 -1.74
C ALA A 70 -12.52 15.50 -0.59
N ALA A 71 -11.29 15.98 -0.36
CA ALA A 71 -11.01 16.97 0.68
C ALA A 71 -11.26 18.43 0.24
N ASN A 72 -11.46 18.68 -1.05
CA ASN A 72 -11.72 20.01 -1.61
C ASN A 72 -13.01 20.03 -2.46
N PRO A 73 -14.19 19.91 -1.83
CA PRO A 73 -15.48 19.82 -2.55
C PRO A 73 -15.84 21.08 -3.36
N HIS A 74 -15.11 22.18 -3.17
CA HIS A 74 -15.26 23.41 -3.96
C HIS A 74 -14.61 23.30 -5.36
N ILE A 75 -13.77 22.29 -5.61
CA ILE A 75 -13.17 22.04 -6.93
C ILE A 75 -14.17 21.22 -7.76
N VAL A 76 -14.92 21.91 -8.62
CA VAL A 76 -15.96 21.29 -9.45
C VAL A 76 -15.36 20.62 -10.69
N ASN A 77 -14.34 21.21 -11.30
CA ASN A 77 -13.65 20.66 -12.46
C ASN A 77 -12.19 20.33 -12.11
N PRO A 78 -11.81 19.04 -12.01
CA PRO A 78 -10.45 18.62 -11.66
C PRO A 78 -9.37 19.12 -12.63
N ASN A 79 -9.74 19.38 -13.88
CA ASN A 79 -8.82 19.84 -14.92
C ASN A 79 -8.64 21.36 -14.92
N LEU A 80 -9.35 22.08 -14.06
CA LEU A 80 -9.34 23.54 -14.01
C LEU A 80 -9.12 24.02 -12.58
N ILE A 81 -7.85 24.08 -12.20
CA ILE A 81 -7.38 24.73 -10.97
C ILE A 81 -6.65 26.02 -11.33
N TYR A 82 -6.79 27.05 -10.49
CA TYR A 82 -6.23 28.37 -10.76
C TYR A 82 -4.99 28.64 -9.92
N TYR A 83 -4.06 29.40 -10.50
CA TYR A 83 -2.92 29.95 -9.77
C TYR A 83 -3.39 30.73 -8.53
N GLY A 84 -2.70 30.53 -7.40
CA GLY A 84 -2.99 31.19 -6.14
C GLY A 84 -4.14 30.55 -5.36
N THR A 85 -4.85 29.56 -5.92
CA THR A 85 -5.86 28.81 -5.17
C THR A 85 -5.19 28.02 -4.04
N VAL A 86 -5.75 28.12 -2.84
CA VAL A 86 -5.31 27.33 -1.68
C VAL A 86 -6.19 26.09 -1.59
N ILE A 87 -5.57 24.92 -1.67
CA ILE A 87 -6.24 23.62 -1.58
C ILE A 87 -5.70 22.85 -0.37
N PHE A 88 -6.55 22.06 0.26
CA PHE A 88 -6.15 21.17 1.35
C PHE A 88 -5.67 19.83 0.80
N ILE A 89 -4.45 19.42 1.14
CA ILE A 89 -3.92 18.12 0.75
C ILE A 89 -4.04 17.19 1.96
N PRO A 90 -4.97 16.21 1.94
CA PRO A 90 -5.11 15.27 3.05
C PRO A 90 -3.88 14.38 3.12
N HIS A 91 -3.32 14.19 4.30
CA HIS A 91 -2.27 13.22 4.54
C HIS A 91 -2.94 11.97 5.10
N HIS A 92 -3.18 10.99 4.24
CA HIS A 92 -3.45 9.65 4.73
C HIS A 92 -2.11 9.07 5.19
N TYR A 93 -1.99 8.73 6.48
CA TYR A 93 -1.06 7.67 6.88
C TYR A 93 -1.60 6.38 6.26
N THR A 94 -1.47 6.21 4.95
CA THR A 94 -1.34 4.87 4.41
C THR A 94 0.07 4.47 4.79
N PRO A 95 0.31 3.54 5.73
CA PRO A 95 1.61 2.90 5.78
C PRO A 95 1.86 2.42 4.35
N SER A 96 2.82 3.06 3.68
CA SER A 96 3.22 2.66 2.33
C SER A 96 3.40 1.15 2.39
N PRO A 97 2.81 0.35 1.48
CA PRO A 97 3.02 -1.09 1.47
C PRO A 97 4.48 -1.35 1.09
N HIS A 98 5.37 -1.22 2.07
CA HIS A 98 6.81 -1.10 1.89
C HIS A 98 7.21 0.11 0.99
N PRO A 99 8.26 0.89 1.30
CA PRO A 99 8.94 1.59 0.22
C PRO A 99 9.29 0.56 -0.86
N PRO A 100 9.18 0.88 -2.17
CA PRO A 100 9.69 -0.03 -3.20
C PRO A 100 11.10 -0.43 -2.77
N PRO A 101 11.45 -1.73 -2.82
CA PRO A 101 12.78 -2.15 -2.43
C PRO A 101 13.77 -1.22 -3.13
N PRO A 102 14.81 -0.71 -2.42
CA PRO A 102 15.81 0.12 -3.08
C PRO A 102 16.22 -0.60 -4.37
N PRO A 103 16.33 0.12 -5.51
CA PRO A 103 16.74 -0.50 -6.77
C PRO A 103 17.96 -1.37 -6.45
N PRO A 104 18.01 -2.63 -6.92
CA PRO A 104 19.02 -3.58 -6.50
C PRO A 104 20.37 -2.87 -6.61
N GLN A 105 21.01 -2.64 -5.45
CA GLN A 105 22.31 -2.00 -5.45
C GLN A 105 23.26 -2.97 -6.12
N ARG A 106 23.50 -2.72 -7.39
CA ARG A 106 24.46 -3.41 -8.23
C ARG A 106 25.84 -2.99 -7.70
N TYR A 107 26.29 -3.68 -6.65
CA TYR A 107 27.61 -3.45 -6.08
C TYR A 107 28.66 -3.73 -7.16
N CYS A 108 29.70 -2.89 -7.25
CA CYS A 108 30.79 -3.10 -8.20
C CYS A 108 31.51 -4.39 -7.84
N ARG A 109 31.33 -5.43 -8.67
CA ARG A 109 32.04 -6.69 -8.54
C ARG A 109 33.49 -6.54 -9.00
N TYR A 110 33.70 -5.72 -10.03
CA TYR A 110 35.02 -5.37 -10.55
C TYR A 110 35.06 -3.91 -10.97
N TYR A 111 36.28 -3.40 -11.15
CA TYR A 111 36.52 -2.13 -11.83
C TYR A 111 37.27 -2.38 -13.13
N HIS A 112 36.76 -1.84 -14.24
CA HIS A 112 37.40 -1.92 -15.55
C HIS A 112 37.87 -0.53 -15.97
N THR A 113 39.16 -0.36 -16.20
CA THR A 113 39.70 0.86 -16.81
C THR A 113 39.61 0.74 -18.32
N VAL A 114 38.74 1.55 -18.94
CA VAL A 114 38.47 1.61 -20.37
C VAL A 114 39.78 1.81 -21.14
N ARG A 115 40.03 0.95 -22.11
CA ARG A 115 41.18 0.99 -23.01
C ARG A 115 40.77 1.59 -24.36
N TYR A 116 41.76 1.94 -25.17
CA TYR A 116 41.50 2.39 -26.53
C TYR A 116 40.78 1.29 -27.33
N GLY A 117 39.64 1.63 -27.93
CA GLY A 117 38.81 0.68 -28.70
C GLY A 117 37.69 0.00 -27.90
N ASP A 118 37.66 0.17 -26.58
CA ASP A 118 36.54 -0.32 -25.77
C ASP A 118 35.27 0.50 -26.05
N ASN A 119 34.15 -0.21 -25.98
CA ASN A 119 32.81 0.37 -25.97
C ASN A 119 31.92 -0.49 -25.06
N LEU A 120 30.78 0.04 -24.61
CA LEU A 120 29.91 -0.67 -23.68
C LEU A 120 29.32 -1.97 -24.26
N ILE A 121 29.25 -2.09 -25.60
CA ILE A 121 28.79 -3.32 -26.28
C ILE A 121 29.80 -4.44 -26.06
N ASN A 122 31.05 -4.23 -26.43
CA ASN A 122 32.10 -5.24 -26.32
C ASN A 122 32.46 -5.55 -24.87
N LEU A 123 32.44 -4.54 -23.98
CA LEU A 123 32.60 -4.76 -22.54
C LEU A 123 31.44 -5.58 -21.97
N GLY A 124 30.21 -5.30 -22.37
CA GLY A 124 29.04 -6.11 -22.01
C GLY A 124 29.21 -7.57 -22.42
N LEU A 125 29.63 -7.82 -23.66
CA LEU A 125 29.92 -9.17 -24.14
C LEU A 125 31.02 -9.87 -23.32
N TRP A 126 32.09 -9.15 -22.98
CA TRP A 126 33.20 -9.69 -22.20
C TRP A 126 32.80 -10.07 -20.77
N TYR A 127 31.97 -9.25 -20.13
CA TYR A 127 31.52 -9.45 -18.74
C TYR A 127 30.19 -10.23 -18.63
N GLY A 128 29.57 -10.60 -19.74
CA GLY A 128 28.26 -11.25 -19.74
C GLY A 128 27.13 -10.35 -19.27
N LEU A 129 27.24 -9.04 -19.49
CA LEU A 129 26.28 -8.01 -19.09
C LEU A 129 25.70 -7.30 -20.32
N SER A 130 24.51 -6.73 -20.17
CA SER A 130 24.02 -5.79 -21.17
C SER A 130 24.80 -4.46 -21.09
N PRO A 131 24.97 -3.73 -22.20
CA PRO A 131 25.58 -2.41 -22.19
C PRO A 131 24.86 -1.43 -21.27
N TYR A 132 23.52 -1.56 -21.18
CA TYR A 132 22.66 -0.76 -20.29
C TYR A 132 22.94 -1.04 -18.82
N THR A 133 23.22 -2.30 -18.44
CA THR A 133 23.56 -2.66 -17.06
C THR A 133 24.86 -2.00 -16.61
N ILE A 134 25.87 -1.96 -17.49
CA ILE A 134 27.12 -1.26 -17.21
C ILE A 134 26.88 0.25 -17.18
N ALA A 135 26.09 0.78 -18.12
CA ALA A 135 25.78 2.20 -18.18
C ALA A 135 25.06 2.72 -16.92
N GLU A 136 24.04 2.00 -16.47
CA GLU A 136 23.25 2.32 -15.29
C GLU A 136 24.11 2.33 -14.02
N ALA A 137 24.96 1.32 -13.83
CA ALA A 137 25.89 1.23 -12.69
C ALA A 137 26.93 2.37 -12.64
N ASN A 138 27.10 3.10 -13.75
CA ASN A 138 28.07 4.19 -13.90
C ASN A 138 27.41 5.55 -14.20
N HIS A 139 26.09 5.64 -14.13
CA HIS A 139 25.32 6.85 -14.47
C HIS A 139 25.63 7.41 -15.87
N ILE A 140 25.87 6.51 -16.84
CA ILE A 140 26.13 6.85 -18.24
C ILE A 140 24.81 6.88 -18.99
N TYR A 141 24.35 8.07 -19.36
CA TYR A 141 23.11 8.24 -20.12
C TYR A 141 23.29 7.97 -21.63
N ASN A 142 24.45 8.32 -22.18
CA ASN A 142 24.79 8.04 -23.58
C ASN A 142 25.76 6.87 -23.66
N LEU A 143 25.29 5.73 -24.17
CA LEU A 143 26.07 4.48 -24.22
C LEU A 143 27.35 4.57 -25.07
N ASN A 144 27.43 5.56 -25.96
CA ASN A 144 28.61 5.79 -26.79
C ASN A 144 29.65 6.69 -26.11
N TYR A 145 29.37 7.18 -24.90
CA TYR A 145 30.19 8.18 -24.23
C TYR A 145 30.97 7.58 -23.06
N ILE A 146 31.98 6.79 -23.44
CA ILE A 146 33.07 6.37 -22.56
C ILE A 146 34.42 6.76 -23.18
N TYR A 147 35.44 6.92 -22.35
CA TYR A 147 36.75 7.38 -22.79
C TYR A 147 37.88 6.55 -22.17
N ALA A 148 38.96 6.37 -22.92
CA ALA A 148 40.13 5.64 -22.44
C ALA A 148 40.66 6.26 -21.12
N GLY A 149 40.97 5.39 -20.16
CA GLY A 149 41.35 5.77 -18.79
C GLY A 149 40.17 5.94 -17.82
N GLN A 150 38.92 5.96 -18.31
CA GLN A 150 37.75 5.96 -17.44
C GLN A 150 37.65 4.62 -16.68
N THR A 151 37.46 4.67 -15.37
CA THR A 151 37.19 3.47 -14.57
C THR A 151 35.69 3.25 -14.46
N LEU A 152 35.21 2.12 -14.96
CA LEU A 152 33.83 1.68 -14.88
C LEU A 152 33.64 0.65 -13.76
N CYS A 153 32.61 0.86 -12.95
CA CYS A 153 32.01 -0.15 -12.09
C CYS A 153 31.37 -1.25 -12.96
N ILE A 154 31.79 -2.49 -12.77
CA ILE A 154 31.18 -3.66 -13.41
C ILE A 154 30.43 -4.43 -12.32
N PRO A 155 29.09 -4.42 -12.33
CA PRO A 155 28.30 -5.07 -11.30
C PRO A 155 28.15 -6.59 -11.46
#